data_AF-A0A2M9ZV59-F1
#
_entry.id   AF-A0A2M9ZV59-F1
#
_cell.length_a   1.000
_cell.length_b   1.000
_cell.length_c   1.000
_cell.angle_alpha   90.00
_cell.angle_beta   90.00
_cell.angle_gamma   90.00
#
_symmetry.space_group_name_H-M   'P 1'
#
loop_
_entity.id
_entity.type
_entity.pdbx_description
1 polymer ?
#
loop_
_entity_poly.entity_id
_entity_poly.type
_entity_poly.pdbx_seq_one_letter_code
_entity_poly.pdbx_strand_id
1 'polypeptide(L)'
;MPKSKIKYIVISDIHLGAYNSLLTYIEEFPDPVKDSDRFKVNPQKTSPALAELLNCLKHIVHSVNGSSKPPQFILLGDVLELALGDINEASMTFERFLDIAYKETKHHFSESILYIPGNHDHHLWETAREKQYMEYIANLKPNQYINQTWHTTKMVNPDFIQSDLLTGILRRNKKLKRAEAVIAYPNLEIPSKNGKRSVFLTHGHFLENIYSLMSTVQRVLLPEIDEDKDKPKPTQSLWKKMGNYIPFRKQVEVPNPTSIYVLERENFAWIDFFWSTLGRSGKVGTGIGLIYDMLQDEKAVSRLAKNVADYAVRNLKVALFLKTIFAWVLKSILTKVVVKVGQAERGMSNSVLSDEVVHNMDSYLGETLPAQWKSETQKSKREFPNDYTFIFGHTHKPFAVETQDLGLKISGKEVFNTGGWVVDTIQPMSSHGGAVLFIDEDANVASFKVYTEGEIKPSFLVPDGKTNPMYETLVETVDLQNRKFGALSKSLDEEIRLRRRLLKVRIKE
;
A
#
# COMPACT_ATOMS: atom_id res chain seq x y z
N MET A 1 -28.24 -12.19 19.59
CA MET A 1 -26.79 -12.41 19.83
C MET A 1 -26.22 -11.16 20.50
N PRO A 2 -25.12 -11.23 21.29
CA PRO A 2 -24.45 -10.02 21.77
C PRO A 2 -24.00 -9.17 20.57
N LYS A 3 -24.26 -7.86 20.60
CA LYS A 3 -23.90 -6.95 19.51
C LYS A 3 -22.41 -6.64 19.55
N SER A 4 -21.71 -6.86 18.43
CA SER A 4 -20.30 -6.50 18.27
C SER A 4 -20.10 -4.99 18.41
N LYS A 5 -18.88 -4.59 18.78
CA LYS A 5 -18.47 -3.19 18.86
C LYS A 5 -17.22 -2.99 18.01
N ILE A 6 -17.18 -1.91 17.24
CA ILE A 6 -16.03 -1.58 16.41
C ILE A 6 -14.88 -1.23 17.34
N LYS A 7 -13.78 -1.97 17.26
CA LYS A 7 -12.53 -1.70 17.99
C LYS A 7 -11.52 -1.00 17.08
N TYR A 8 -11.42 -1.43 15.82
CA TYR A 8 -10.54 -0.84 14.83
C TYR A 8 -11.27 -0.50 13.53
N ILE A 9 -10.81 0.56 12.88
CA ILE A 9 -11.20 0.98 11.52
C ILE A 9 -9.95 0.91 10.65
N VAL A 10 -9.96 0.07 9.61
CA VAL A 10 -8.81 -0.11 8.71
C VAL A 10 -9.10 0.58 7.37
N ILE A 11 -8.17 1.41 6.92
CA ILE A 11 -8.21 2.08 5.62
C ILE A 11 -6.77 2.21 5.09
N SER A 12 -6.59 2.10 3.78
CA SER A 12 -5.31 2.23 3.08
C SER A 12 -5.50 2.97 1.76
N ASP A 13 -4.40 3.24 1.05
CA ASP A 13 -4.39 3.65 -0.36
C ASP A 13 -5.28 4.89 -0.60
N ILE A 14 -5.26 5.83 0.36
CA ILE A 14 -5.99 7.09 0.25
C ILE A 14 -5.15 8.21 -0.37
N HIS A 15 -3.83 8.05 -0.44
CA HIS A 15 -2.89 8.95 -1.12
C HIS A 15 -3.19 10.45 -0.89
N LEU A 16 -3.30 10.86 0.37
CA LEU A 16 -3.54 12.27 0.71
C LEU A 16 -2.37 13.12 0.22
N GLY A 17 -2.68 14.15 -0.55
CA GLY A 17 -1.71 14.97 -1.30
C GLY A 17 -1.61 14.59 -2.77
N ALA A 18 -2.07 13.41 -3.19
CA ALA A 18 -2.06 13.04 -4.59
C ALA A 18 -3.22 13.65 -5.37
N TYR A 19 -2.93 14.14 -6.57
CA TYR A 19 -3.91 14.75 -7.47
C TYR A 19 -4.95 13.73 -8.00
N ASN A 20 -4.59 12.45 -8.07
CA ASN A 20 -5.43 11.35 -8.51
C ASN A 20 -6.25 10.72 -7.36
N SER A 21 -5.98 11.10 -6.11
CA SER A 21 -6.80 10.71 -4.96
C SER A 21 -8.15 11.41 -4.99
N LEU A 22 -9.21 10.64 -4.70
CA LEU A 22 -10.56 11.16 -4.48
C LEU A 22 -10.66 11.95 -3.17
N LEU A 23 -9.76 11.69 -2.22
CA LEU A 23 -9.80 12.29 -0.87
C LEU A 23 -8.91 13.54 -0.74
N THR A 24 -8.13 13.86 -1.76
CA THR A 24 -7.36 15.10 -1.88
C THR A 24 -8.16 16.14 -2.66
N TYR A 25 -8.21 17.40 -2.22
CA TYR A 25 -8.88 18.45 -3.01
C TYR A 25 -7.96 18.94 -4.14
N ILE A 26 -8.50 19.02 -5.36
CA ILE A 26 -7.86 19.66 -6.52
C ILE A 26 -8.75 20.80 -7.02
N GLU A 27 -8.14 21.89 -7.49
CA GLU A 27 -8.89 22.96 -8.14
C GLU A 27 -9.48 22.47 -9.48
N GLU A 28 -10.74 22.83 -9.75
CA GLU A 28 -11.36 22.55 -11.03
C GLU A 28 -10.74 23.42 -12.13
N PHE A 29 -10.60 22.82 -13.32
CA PHE A 29 -10.14 23.53 -14.50
C PHE A 29 -11.21 24.43 -15.09
N PRO A 30 -10.83 25.59 -15.66
CA PRO A 30 -11.70 26.29 -16.59
C PRO A 30 -12.02 25.40 -17.79
N ASP A 31 -13.24 25.50 -18.32
CA ASP A 31 -13.64 24.85 -19.57
C ASP A 31 -13.55 25.88 -20.72
N PRO A 32 -12.76 25.63 -21.79
CA PRO A 32 -11.94 24.44 -22.06
C PRO A 32 -10.62 24.42 -21.30
N VAL A 33 -10.18 23.22 -20.90
CA VAL A 33 -8.87 22.99 -20.28
C VAL A 33 -7.77 23.28 -21.28
N LYS A 34 -6.85 24.19 -20.94
CA LYS A 34 -5.68 24.53 -21.77
C LYS A 34 -4.50 23.65 -21.40
N ASP A 35 -3.59 23.43 -22.34
CA ASP A 35 -2.34 22.68 -22.10
C ASP A 35 -1.44 23.36 -21.03
N SER A 36 -1.66 24.64 -20.73
CA SER A 36 -0.97 25.36 -19.66
C SER A 36 -1.58 25.16 -18.26
N ASP A 37 -2.78 24.60 -18.18
CA ASP A 37 -3.52 24.47 -16.94
C ASP A 37 -2.96 23.28 -16.15
N ARG A 38 -2.00 23.56 -15.29
CA ARG A 38 -1.42 22.56 -14.40
C ARG A 38 -2.40 22.21 -13.28
N PHE A 39 -2.42 20.92 -12.92
CA PHE A 39 -3.12 20.42 -11.74
C PHE A 39 -2.60 21.13 -10.49
N LYS A 40 -3.52 21.69 -9.71
CA LYS A 40 -3.16 22.31 -8.44
C LYS A 40 -3.92 21.62 -7.33
N VAL A 41 -3.23 20.71 -6.66
CA VAL A 41 -3.64 20.27 -5.32
C VAL A 41 -3.76 21.53 -4.48
N ASN A 42 -4.93 21.71 -3.86
CA ASN A 42 -5.09 22.77 -2.87
C ASN A 42 -5.22 22.11 -1.49
N PRO A 43 -4.10 21.92 -0.78
CA PRO A 43 -4.10 21.14 0.45
C PRO A 43 -4.75 21.89 1.63
N GLN A 44 -5.16 23.16 1.44
CA GLN A 44 -5.90 23.92 2.45
C GLN A 44 -7.42 23.69 2.37
N LYS A 45 -7.91 23.21 1.24
CA LYS A 45 -9.32 22.88 1.02
C LYS A 45 -9.57 21.39 1.28
N THR A 46 -10.81 21.06 1.62
CA THR A 46 -11.24 19.71 1.94
C THR A 46 -11.96 19.10 0.74
N SER A 47 -11.57 17.88 0.34
CA SER A 47 -12.32 17.11 -0.68
C SER A 47 -13.76 16.84 -0.18
N PRO A 48 -14.79 17.10 -1.00
CA PRO A 48 -16.16 16.68 -0.70
C PRO A 48 -16.27 15.18 -0.37
N ALA A 49 -15.56 14.31 -1.08
CA ALA A 49 -15.56 12.87 -0.81
C ALA A 49 -14.91 12.56 0.55
N LEU A 50 -13.81 13.22 0.93
CA LEU A 50 -13.20 13.07 2.25
C LEU A 50 -14.16 13.47 3.37
N ALA A 51 -14.85 14.60 3.21
CA ALA A 51 -15.82 15.08 4.18
C ALA A 51 -16.98 14.10 4.37
N GLU A 52 -17.58 13.63 3.27
CA GLU A 52 -18.71 12.71 3.34
C GLU A 52 -18.31 11.31 3.82
N LEU A 53 -17.10 10.84 3.49
CA LEU A 53 -16.59 9.56 3.98
C LEU A 53 -16.49 9.58 5.50
N LEU A 54 -15.82 10.59 6.07
CA LEU A 54 -15.68 10.71 7.52
C LEU A 54 -17.03 10.94 8.21
N ASN A 55 -17.97 11.66 7.59
CA ASN A 55 -19.32 11.79 8.12
C ASN A 55 -20.08 10.45 8.17
N CYS A 56 -19.90 9.61 7.14
CA CYS A 56 -20.46 8.25 7.13
C CYS A 56 -19.81 7.37 8.19
N LEU A 57 -18.48 7.40 8.33
CA LEU A 57 -17.76 6.64 9.36
C LEU A 57 -18.19 7.05 10.78
N LYS A 58 -18.34 8.35 11.05
CA LYS A 58 -18.89 8.82 12.34
C LYS A 58 -20.30 8.31 12.59
N HIS A 59 -21.14 8.28 11.55
CA HIS A 59 -22.50 7.75 11.65
C HIS A 59 -22.49 6.25 11.97
N ILE A 60 -21.70 5.46 11.25
CA ILE A 60 -21.53 4.02 11.50
C ILE A 60 -21.05 3.77 12.93
N VAL A 61 -19.97 4.45 13.35
CA VAL A 61 -19.42 4.30 14.71
C VAL A 61 -20.44 4.72 15.76
N HIS A 62 -21.17 5.81 15.54
CA HIS A 62 -22.21 6.23 16.47
C HIS A 62 -23.35 5.19 16.59
N SER A 63 -23.82 4.65 15.46
CA SER A 63 -24.88 3.64 15.44
C SER A 63 -24.47 2.33 16.10
N VAL A 64 -23.22 1.88 15.86
CA VAL A 64 -22.71 0.60 16.40
C VAL A 64 -22.21 0.75 17.83
N ASN A 65 -21.32 1.71 18.10
CA ASN A 65 -20.67 1.86 19.40
C ASN A 65 -21.46 2.72 20.38
N GLY A 66 -22.31 3.63 19.92
CA GLY A 66 -23.03 4.57 20.77
C GLY A 66 -22.07 5.41 21.61
N SER A 67 -22.11 5.21 22.94
CA SER A 67 -21.23 5.91 23.90
C SER A 67 -20.03 5.06 24.38
N SER A 68 -19.82 3.88 23.80
CA SER A 68 -18.66 3.02 24.10
C SER A 68 -17.33 3.68 23.67
N LYS A 69 -16.21 3.02 23.99
CA LYS A 69 -14.87 3.50 23.64
C LYS A 69 -14.77 3.79 22.12
N PRO A 70 -14.21 4.94 21.73
CA PRO A 70 -13.95 5.24 20.32
C PRO A 70 -13.01 4.22 19.69
N PRO A 71 -13.29 3.72 18.46
CA PRO A 71 -12.39 2.83 17.76
C PRO A 71 -11.10 3.52 17.33
N GLN A 72 -10.04 2.75 17.18
CA GLN A 72 -8.73 3.21 16.70
C GLN A 72 -8.61 3.06 15.18
N PHE A 73 -8.07 4.06 14.50
CA PHE A 73 -7.68 3.92 13.10
C PHE A 73 -6.42 3.07 12.97
N ILE A 74 -6.45 2.15 12.02
CA ILE A 74 -5.29 1.47 11.45
C ILE A 74 -5.16 1.98 10.02
N LEU A 75 -4.14 2.79 9.78
CA LEU A 75 -3.77 3.33 8.48
C LEU A 75 -2.83 2.34 7.81
N LEU A 76 -3.35 1.50 6.92
CA LEU A 76 -2.68 0.32 6.35
C LEU A 76 -1.92 0.65 5.05
N GLY A 77 -1.10 1.69 5.12
CA GLY A 77 -0.15 2.08 4.06
C GLY A 77 -0.78 2.88 2.93
N ASP A 78 0.10 3.57 2.19
CA ASP A 78 -0.23 4.47 1.08
C ASP A 78 -1.31 5.51 1.44
N VAL A 79 -1.25 5.99 2.68
CA VAL A 79 -2.17 7.00 3.19
C VAL A 79 -1.69 8.41 2.86
N LEU A 80 -0.39 8.66 2.89
CA LEU A 80 0.21 9.91 2.43
C LEU A 80 0.91 9.70 1.09
N GLU A 81 0.72 10.62 0.15
CA GLU A 81 1.51 10.62 -1.08
C GLU A 81 2.87 11.29 -0.83
N LEU A 82 3.83 10.50 -0.35
CA LEU A 82 5.21 10.97 -0.11
C LEU A 82 6.18 10.54 -1.22
N ALA A 83 5.72 9.71 -2.16
CA ALA A 83 6.53 9.21 -3.25
C ALA A 83 6.67 10.19 -4.38
N LEU A 84 5.53 10.58 -4.95
CA LEU A 84 5.46 11.43 -6.14
C LEU A 84 4.93 12.83 -5.83
N GLY A 85 4.51 13.07 -4.58
CA GLY A 85 3.95 14.32 -4.09
C GLY A 85 4.88 15.10 -3.15
N ASP A 86 4.51 16.35 -2.91
CA ASP A 86 5.21 17.22 -1.97
C ASP A 86 4.76 16.94 -0.52
N ILE A 87 5.74 16.75 0.39
CA ILE A 87 5.46 16.45 1.81
C ILE A 87 4.54 17.49 2.45
N ASN A 88 4.72 18.77 2.14
CA ASN A 88 3.87 19.83 2.71
C ASN A 88 2.42 19.71 2.25
N GLU A 89 2.18 19.35 0.98
CA GLU A 89 0.82 19.15 0.47
C GLU A 89 0.17 17.94 1.12
N ALA A 90 0.86 16.78 1.13
CA ALA A 90 0.38 15.57 1.80
C ALA A 90 0.07 15.81 3.29
N SER A 91 0.97 16.48 4.01
CA SER A 91 0.81 16.80 5.43
C SER A 91 -0.38 17.72 5.68
N MET A 92 -0.55 18.77 4.87
CA MET A 92 -1.66 19.71 4.99
C MET A 92 -3.00 19.07 4.59
N THR A 93 -3.01 18.18 3.59
CA THR A 93 -4.19 17.38 3.26
C THR A 93 -4.56 16.43 4.41
N PHE A 94 -3.57 15.82 5.09
CA PHE A 94 -3.82 15.02 6.29
C PHE A 94 -4.41 15.86 7.43
N GLU A 95 -4.02 17.13 7.59
CA GLU A 95 -4.71 18.02 8.53
C GLU A 95 -6.21 18.17 8.20
N ARG A 96 -6.60 18.15 6.91
CA ARG A 96 -8.04 18.21 6.55
C ARG A 96 -8.78 16.96 7.02
N PHE A 97 -8.16 15.78 6.90
CA PHE A 97 -8.69 14.53 7.46
C PHE A 97 -8.90 14.67 8.97
N LEU A 98 -7.90 15.17 9.70
CA LEU A 98 -7.97 15.35 11.16
C LEU A 98 -9.01 16.38 11.58
N ASP A 99 -9.09 17.51 10.87
CA ASP A 99 -10.04 18.57 11.15
C ASP A 99 -11.49 18.10 11.03
N ILE A 100 -11.78 17.20 10.08
CA ILE A 100 -13.08 16.57 9.98
C ILE A 100 -13.22 15.51 11.06
N ALA A 101 -12.30 14.55 11.15
CA ALA A 101 -12.40 13.39 12.04
C ALA A 101 -12.60 13.78 13.52
N TYR A 102 -11.95 14.86 13.96
CA TYR A 102 -11.96 15.34 15.35
C TYR A 102 -12.63 16.72 15.50
N LYS A 103 -13.55 17.06 14.59
CA LYS A 103 -14.26 18.35 14.61
C LYS A 103 -15.13 18.52 15.86
N GLU A 104 -15.75 17.47 16.36
CA GLU A 104 -16.68 17.49 17.49
C GLU A 104 -15.95 17.56 18.85
N THR A 105 -16.65 17.97 19.91
CA THR A 105 -16.08 18.00 21.28
C THR A 105 -15.90 16.60 21.84
N LYS A 106 -16.85 15.70 21.57
CA LYS A 106 -16.72 14.26 21.87
C LYS A 106 -16.15 13.58 20.64
N HIS A 107 -14.96 13.00 20.77
CA HIS A 107 -14.32 12.31 19.66
C HIS A 107 -15.05 11.00 19.32
N HIS A 108 -15.34 10.81 18.04
CA HIS A 108 -15.88 9.56 17.51
C HIS A 108 -14.80 8.50 17.31
N PHE A 109 -13.52 8.90 17.27
CA PHE A 109 -12.37 8.04 17.03
C PHE A 109 -11.32 8.22 18.14
N SER A 110 -10.49 7.21 18.34
CA SER A 110 -9.34 7.27 19.26
C SER A 110 -8.37 8.39 18.86
N GLU A 111 -7.71 9.02 19.83
CA GLU A 111 -6.62 9.97 19.57
C GLU A 111 -5.27 9.29 19.27
N SER A 112 -5.20 7.98 19.46
CA SER A 112 -4.05 7.15 19.07
C SER A 112 -4.32 6.52 17.71
N ILE A 113 -3.40 6.69 16.77
CA ILE A 113 -3.44 6.12 15.41
C ILE A 113 -2.36 5.06 15.28
N LEU A 114 -2.73 3.90 14.73
CA LEU A 114 -1.79 2.87 14.34
C LEU A 114 -1.54 2.98 12.83
N TYR A 115 -0.28 2.97 12.43
CA TYR A 115 0.13 3.14 11.04
C TYR A 115 1.01 1.96 10.62
N ILE A 116 0.75 1.41 9.44
CA ILE A 116 1.57 0.37 8.82
C ILE A 116 1.99 0.91 7.46
N PRO A 117 3.21 1.47 7.33
CA PRO A 117 3.64 2.09 6.08
C PRO A 117 3.56 1.15 4.87
N GLY A 118 3.17 1.72 3.73
CA GLY A 118 3.22 1.13 2.41
C GLY A 118 4.46 1.57 1.65
N ASN A 119 4.44 1.47 0.33
CA ASN A 119 5.55 1.92 -0.51
C ASN A 119 5.53 3.44 -0.72
N HIS A 120 4.36 4.07 -0.89
CA HIS A 120 4.27 5.52 -1.14
C HIS A 120 4.63 6.38 0.08
N ASP A 121 4.54 5.79 1.28
CA ASP A 121 4.86 6.44 2.54
C ASP A 121 5.91 5.66 3.36
N HIS A 122 6.70 4.82 2.70
CA HIS A 122 7.80 4.04 3.29
C HIS A 122 8.80 4.92 4.06
N HIS A 123 9.02 6.16 3.62
CA HIS A 123 9.87 7.13 4.31
C HIS A 123 9.46 7.40 5.78
N LEU A 124 8.18 7.20 6.13
CA LEU A 124 7.73 7.27 7.52
C LEU A 124 8.35 6.17 8.39
N TRP A 125 8.52 4.97 7.83
CA TRP A 125 9.21 3.86 8.49
C TRP A 125 10.69 4.17 8.65
N GLU A 126 11.36 4.60 7.58
CA GLU A 126 12.80 4.89 7.59
C GLU A 126 13.16 5.93 8.66
N THR A 127 12.42 7.05 8.70
CA THR A 127 12.67 8.12 9.68
C THR A 127 12.39 7.69 11.12
N ALA A 128 11.35 6.90 11.37
CA ALA A 128 11.03 6.37 12.70
C ALA A 128 12.09 5.36 13.18
N ARG A 129 12.54 4.49 12.27
CA ARG A 129 13.58 3.48 12.50
C ARG A 129 14.95 4.12 12.79
N GLU A 130 15.33 5.13 12.01
CA GLU A 130 16.57 5.89 12.25
C GLU A 130 16.57 6.59 13.61
N LYS A 131 15.44 7.22 13.98
CA LYS A 131 15.29 7.81 15.31
C LYS A 131 15.40 6.77 16.42
N GLN A 132 14.71 5.64 16.29
CA GLN A 132 14.80 4.54 17.25
C GLN A 132 16.26 4.07 17.42
N TYR A 133 17.00 3.94 16.32
CA TYR A 133 18.39 3.51 16.35
C TYR A 133 19.31 4.56 16.99
N MET A 134 19.09 5.85 16.71
CA MET A 134 19.78 6.96 17.36
C MET A 134 19.55 6.93 18.88
N GLU A 135 18.31 6.78 19.34
CA GLU A 135 17.97 6.68 20.76
C GLU A 135 18.58 5.43 21.42
N TYR A 136 18.60 4.30 20.71
CA TYR A 136 19.30 3.09 21.17
C TYR A 136 20.80 3.38 21.40
N ILE A 137 21.50 3.96 20.42
CA ILE A 137 22.93 4.28 20.53
C ILE A 137 23.20 5.24 21.68
N ALA A 138 22.38 6.29 21.81
CA ALA A 138 22.55 7.29 22.86
C ALA A 138 22.44 6.71 24.28
N ASN A 139 21.71 5.59 24.44
CA ASN A 139 21.54 4.89 25.71
C ASN A 139 22.65 3.85 26.00
N LEU A 140 23.57 3.60 25.07
CA LEU A 140 24.68 2.68 25.28
C LEU A 140 25.78 3.31 26.13
N LYS A 141 26.46 2.49 26.95
CA LYS A 141 27.65 2.93 27.67
C LYS A 141 28.84 3.08 26.71
N PRO A 142 29.82 3.95 27.01
CA PRO A 142 31.07 4.00 26.24
C PRO A 142 31.70 2.60 26.11
N ASN A 143 32.20 2.29 24.91
CA ASN A 143 32.81 1.00 24.53
C ASN A 143 31.87 -0.22 24.49
N GLN A 144 30.55 -0.04 24.66
CA GLN A 144 29.59 -1.10 24.43
C GLN A 144 29.45 -1.37 22.91
N TYR A 145 29.34 -2.65 22.53
CA TYR A 145 29.11 -3.03 21.13
C TYR A 145 27.77 -2.47 20.63
N ILE A 146 27.81 -1.84 19.46
CA ILE A 146 26.63 -1.28 18.79
C ILE A 146 26.09 -2.34 17.83
N ASN A 147 24.89 -2.85 18.10
CA ASN A 147 24.24 -3.83 17.22
C ASN A 147 23.79 -3.19 15.90
N GLN A 148 23.54 -4.03 14.89
CA GLN A 148 22.94 -3.60 13.63
C GLN A 148 21.53 -3.02 13.83
N THR A 149 21.08 -2.19 12.88
CA THR A 149 19.72 -1.63 12.89
C THR A 149 18.67 -2.71 12.66
N TRP A 150 17.44 -2.42 13.08
CA TRP A 150 16.27 -3.26 12.79
C TRP A 150 15.70 -2.88 11.43
N HIS A 151 15.17 -3.87 10.70
CA HIS A 151 14.49 -3.66 9.42
C HIS A 151 12.98 -3.87 9.53
N THR A 152 12.47 -4.48 10.61
CA THR A 152 11.04 -4.64 10.87
C THR A 152 10.73 -4.38 12.34
N THR A 153 9.49 -4.05 12.67
CA THR A 153 8.98 -4.22 14.04
C THR A 153 8.61 -5.68 14.28
N LYS A 154 8.32 -6.03 15.54
CA LYS A 154 7.63 -7.28 15.83
C LYS A 154 6.21 -7.22 15.26
N MET A 155 5.70 -8.33 14.74
CA MET A 155 4.30 -8.51 14.36
C MET A 155 3.42 -8.84 15.57
N VAL A 156 3.92 -9.68 16.48
CA VAL A 156 3.24 -10.13 17.69
C VAL A 156 3.67 -9.27 18.87
N ASN A 157 2.72 -8.57 19.49
CA ASN A 157 3.00 -7.58 20.54
C ASN A 157 4.11 -6.59 20.10
N PRO A 158 3.86 -5.81 19.03
CA PRO A 158 4.82 -4.88 18.45
C PRO A 158 5.42 -3.94 19.49
N ASP A 159 6.74 -3.76 19.41
CA ASP A 159 7.43 -2.62 20.03
C ASP A 159 7.15 -1.38 19.15
N PHE A 160 5.94 -0.83 19.31
CA PHE A 160 5.48 0.30 18.53
C PHE A 160 6.47 1.46 18.54
N ILE A 161 6.77 2.00 17.37
CA ILE A 161 7.67 3.15 17.22
C ILE A 161 6.85 4.40 16.92
N GLN A 162 7.09 5.50 17.63
CA GLN A 162 6.39 6.75 17.33
C GLN A 162 6.84 7.32 15.97
N SER A 163 5.87 7.70 15.13
CA SER A 163 6.14 8.55 13.96
C SER A 163 6.15 10.01 14.37
N ASP A 164 7.31 10.67 14.33
CA ASP A 164 7.42 12.07 14.71
C ASP A 164 6.69 13.01 13.75
N LEU A 165 6.76 12.76 12.45
CA LEU A 165 6.07 13.57 11.45
C LEU A 165 4.55 13.51 11.66
N LEU A 166 3.97 12.31 11.71
CA LEU A 166 2.53 12.13 11.91
C LEU A 166 2.07 12.65 13.29
N THR A 167 2.84 12.37 14.34
CA THR A 167 2.54 12.88 15.69
C THR A 167 2.62 14.40 15.74
N GLY A 168 3.58 15.00 15.04
CA GLY A 168 3.68 16.44 14.88
C GLY A 168 2.46 17.04 14.18
N ILE A 169 2.00 16.43 13.08
CA ILE A 169 0.81 16.84 12.34
C ILE A 169 -0.45 16.70 13.22
N LEU A 170 -0.62 15.57 13.90
CA LEU A 170 -1.72 15.35 14.84
C LEU A 170 -1.82 16.47 15.88
N ARG A 171 -0.69 16.77 16.53
CA ARG A 171 -0.63 17.77 17.62
C ARG A 171 -0.76 19.22 17.13
N ARG A 172 -0.71 19.49 15.83
CA ARG A 172 -1.08 20.81 15.28
C ARG A 172 -2.58 21.08 15.44
N ASN A 173 -3.43 20.05 15.37
CA ASN A 173 -4.83 20.20 15.71
C ASN A 173 -5.00 20.48 17.21
N LYS A 174 -5.78 21.52 17.54
CA LYS A 174 -5.95 22.01 18.93
C LYS A 174 -6.56 20.96 19.87
N LYS A 175 -7.30 19.99 19.35
CA LYS A 175 -7.98 18.94 20.12
C LYS A 175 -7.15 17.67 20.31
N LEU A 176 -6.02 17.57 19.62
CA LEU A 176 -5.17 16.38 19.57
C LEU A 176 -3.79 16.61 20.19
N LYS A 177 -3.68 17.50 21.19
CA LYS A 177 -2.39 17.86 21.81
C LYS A 177 -1.65 16.69 22.47
N ARG A 178 -2.38 15.63 22.82
CA ARG A 178 -1.83 14.39 23.40
C ARG A 178 -1.92 13.19 22.45
N ALA A 179 -2.40 13.40 21.23
CA ALA A 179 -2.48 12.35 20.22
C ALA A 179 -1.09 11.85 19.84
N GLU A 180 -1.05 10.61 19.37
CA GLU A 180 0.14 9.92 18.94
C GLU A 180 -0.17 9.07 17.70
N ALA A 181 0.81 9.00 16.80
CA ALA A 181 0.82 8.04 15.71
C ALA A 181 1.98 7.07 15.94
N VAL A 182 1.67 5.78 16.00
CA VAL A 182 2.64 4.72 16.19
C VAL A 182 2.70 3.79 14.99
N ILE A 183 3.89 3.26 14.71
CA ILE A 183 4.19 2.42 13.56
C ILE A 183 4.39 0.96 14.01
N ALA A 184 3.77 0.05 13.26
CA ALA A 184 4.19 -1.35 13.13
C ALA A 184 4.49 -1.63 11.65
N TYR A 185 5.55 -2.37 11.34
CA TYR A 185 5.97 -2.58 9.95
C TYR A 185 6.74 -3.90 9.76
N PRO A 186 6.51 -4.64 8.64
CA PRO A 186 5.43 -4.46 7.67
C PRO A 186 4.15 -5.21 8.06
N ASN A 187 4.20 -5.99 9.15
CA ASN A 187 3.12 -6.87 9.58
C ASN A 187 2.65 -6.56 11.00
N LEU A 188 1.36 -6.80 11.25
CA LEU A 188 0.73 -6.66 12.56
C LEU A 188 -0.24 -7.82 12.82
N GLU A 189 -0.17 -8.41 14.02
CA GLU A 189 -1.20 -9.31 14.56
C GLU A 189 -2.18 -8.54 15.46
N ILE A 190 -3.48 -8.76 15.24
CA ILE A 190 -4.55 -8.40 16.19
C ILE A 190 -5.21 -9.69 16.66
N PRO A 191 -4.86 -10.20 17.87
CA PRO A 191 -5.50 -11.39 18.40
C PRO A 191 -6.89 -11.06 18.95
N SER A 192 -7.80 -12.03 18.87
CA SER A 192 -9.06 -12.01 19.59
C SER A 192 -8.81 -11.99 21.10
N LYS A 193 -9.79 -11.53 21.87
CA LYS A 193 -9.72 -11.49 23.34
C LYS A 193 -9.37 -12.84 23.99
N ASN A 194 -9.80 -13.95 23.39
CA ASN A 194 -9.51 -15.31 23.86
C ASN A 194 -8.27 -15.94 23.20
N GLY A 195 -7.61 -15.24 22.28
CA GLY A 195 -6.42 -15.69 21.57
C GLY A 195 -6.62 -16.85 20.58
N LYS A 196 -7.87 -17.22 20.27
CA LYS A 196 -8.19 -18.34 19.37
C LYS A 196 -8.22 -17.95 17.89
N ARG A 197 -8.51 -16.68 17.59
CA ARG A 197 -8.58 -16.11 16.25
C ARG A 197 -7.61 -14.93 16.18
N SER A 198 -7.00 -14.70 15.03
CA SER A 198 -6.16 -13.51 14.79
C SER A 198 -6.52 -12.82 13.48
N VAL A 199 -6.32 -11.51 13.42
CA VAL A 199 -6.22 -10.78 12.15
C VAL A 199 -4.76 -10.47 11.89
N PHE A 200 -4.27 -10.80 10.70
CA PHE A 200 -2.96 -10.39 10.21
C PHE A 200 -3.13 -9.26 9.20
N LEU A 201 -2.41 -8.16 9.39
CA LEU A 201 -2.47 -6.97 8.54
C LEU A 201 -1.09 -6.68 7.95
N THR A 202 -1.06 -6.37 6.66
CA THR A 202 0.11 -5.85 5.94
C THR A 202 -0.35 -4.85 4.88
N HIS A 203 0.47 -3.89 4.46
CA HIS A 203 0.09 -3.07 3.31
C HIS A 203 -0.03 -3.93 2.04
N GLY A 204 0.90 -4.88 1.84
CA GLY A 204 0.85 -5.83 0.72
C GLY A 204 1.83 -5.56 -0.42
N HIS A 205 2.67 -4.51 -0.36
CA HIS A 205 3.67 -4.24 -1.40
C HIS A 205 4.65 -5.42 -1.60
N PHE A 206 5.01 -6.17 -0.56
CA PHE A 206 5.84 -7.38 -0.71
C PHE A 206 5.16 -8.54 -1.45
N LEU A 207 3.89 -8.42 -1.85
CA LEU A 207 3.21 -9.39 -2.72
C LEU A 207 3.52 -9.16 -4.20
N GLU A 208 4.16 -8.06 -4.58
CA GLU A 208 4.63 -7.81 -5.95
C GLU A 208 6.16 -7.96 -6.08
N ASN A 209 6.62 -8.47 -7.21
CA ASN A 209 8.03 -8.77 -7.42
C ASN A 209 8.93 -7.53 -7.48
N ILE A 210 8.39 -6.36 -7.83
CA ILE A 210 9.18 -5.12 -7.90
C ILE A 210 9.77 -4.73 -6.52
N TYR A 211 9.07 -5.05 -5.44
CA TYR A 211 9.52 -4.78 -4.05
C TYR A 211 10.45 -5.86 -3.50
N SER A 212 10.69 -6.93 -4.26
CA SER A 212 11.70 -7.96 -3.97
C SER A 212 12.81 -8.02 -5.03
N LEU A 213 12.91 -6.96 -5.85
CA LEU A 213 13.84 -6.88 -6.98
C LEU A 213 15.29 -7.04 -6.52
N MET A 214 15.71 -6.38 -5.45
CA MET A 214 17.10 -6.44 -4.97
C MET A 214 17.43 -7.81 -4.42
N SER A 215 16.50 -8.46 -3.71
CA SER A 215 16.67 -9.86 -3.31
C SER A 215 16.83 -10.77 -4.53
N THR A 216 16.06 -10.54 -5.59
CA THR A 216 16.18 -11.29 -6.84
C THR A 216 17.55 -11.07 -7.50
N VAL A 217 17.98 -9.80 -7.62
CA VAL A 217 19.29 -9.43 -8.19
C VAL A 217 20.43 -10.04 -7.39
N GLN A 218 20.40 -9.93 -6.07
CA GLN A 218 21.43 -10.50 -5.18
C GLN A 218 21.60 -11.99 -5.43
N ARG A 219 20.51 -12.76 -5.49
CA ARG A 219 20.60 -14.21 -5.65
C ARG A 219 20.95 -14.68 -7.06
N VAL A 220 20.65 -13.88 -8.07
CA VAL A 220 21.10 -14.13 -9.45
C VAL A 220 22.60 -13.84 -9.59
N LEU A 221 23.09 -12.73 -9.02
CA LEU A 221 24.48 -12.29 -9.18
C LEU A 221 25.45 -12.93 -8.19
N LEU A 222 24.99 -13.23 -6.98
CA LEU A 222 25.78 -13.69 -5.84
C LEU A 222 25.09 -14.90 -5.16
N PRO A 223 24.85 -16.01 -5.88
CA PRO A 223 24.15 -17.17 -5.33
C PRO A 223 24.84 -17.79 -4.11
N GLU A 224 26.16 -17.58 -3.97
CA GLU A 224 26.96 -18.11 -2.86
C GLU A 224 26.73 -17.39 -1.51
N ILE A 225 25.99 -16.26 -1.48
CA ILE A 225 25.73 -15.49 -0.25
C ILE A 225 24.66 -16.15 0.64
N ASP A 226 23.72 -16.88 0.03
CA ASP A 226 22.66 -17.62 0.74
C ASP A 226 23.05 -19.08 1.03
N GLU A 227 24.22 -19.53 0.58
CA GLU A 227 24.69 -20.88 0.88
C GLU A 227 25.09 -21.00 2.35
N ASP A 228 24.32 -21.81 3.07
CA ASP A 228 24.67 -22.33 4.39
C ASP A 228 26.11 -22.83 4.38
N LYS A 229 26.99 -22.19 5.15
CA LYS A 229 28.45 -22.43 5.13
C LYS A 229 28.83 -23.88 5.42
N ASP A 230 27.89 -24.64 5.99
CA ASP A 230 28.06 -26.03 6.38
C ASP A 230 27.59 -27.06 5.32
N LYS A 231 27.06 -26.62 4.16
CA LYS A 231 26.68 -27.53 3.06
C LYS A 231 27.83 -27.76 2.06
N PRO A 232 28.10 -29.02 1.66
CA PRO A 232 29.17 -29.31 0.69
C PRO A 232 28.86 -28.70 -0.68
N LYS A 233 29.79 -27.90 -1.19
CA LYS A 233 29.67 -27.23 -2.49
C LYS A 233 29.59 -28.27 -3.63
N PRO A 234 28.55 -28.24 -4.48
CA PRO A 234 28.53 -29.07 -5.67
C PRO A 234 29.58 -28.55 -6.67
N THR A 235 30.43 -29.44 -7.18
CA THR A 235 31.42 -29.13 -8.22
C THR A 235 30.71 -28.77 -9.53
N GLN A 236 30.55 -27.48 -9.81
CA GLN A 236 30.00 -27.03 -11.08
C GLN A 236 31.12 -26.79 -12.10
N SER A 237 30.99 -27.37 -13.29
CA SER A 237 31.94 -27.17 -14.39
C SER A 237 31.85 -25.75 -14.97
N LEU A 238 32.98 -25.25 -15.48
CA LEU A 238 33.10 -23.92 -16.12
C LEU A 238 32.06 -23.68 -17.23
N TRP A 239 31.71 -24.74 -17.98
CA TRP A 239 30.68 -24.68 -19.03
C TRP A 239 29.27 -24.42 -18.50
N LYS A 240 28.96 -24.89 -17.28
CA LYS A 240 27.67 -24.63 -16.62
C LYS A 240 27.59 -23.19 -16.08
N LYS A 241 28.71 -22.63 -15.62
CA LYS A 241 28.83 -21.19 -15.26
C LYS A 241 28.66 -20.28 -16.48
N MET A 242 29.28 -20.60 -17.61
CA MET A 242 29.11 -19.82 -18.86
C MET A 242 27.71 -19.96 -19.47
N GLY A 243 27.07 -21.12 -19.35
CA GLY A 243 25.70 -21.35 -19.83
C GLY A 243 24.61 -20.56 -19.12
N ASN A 244 24.90 -19.99 -17.95
CA ASN A 244 23.97 -19.10 -17.23
C ASN A 244 23.97 -17.65 -17.75
N TYR A 245 24.92 -17.28 -18.62
CA TYR A 245 24.99 -15.96 -19.27
C TYR A 245 24.29 -15.92 -20.64
N ILE A 246 23.56 -16.96 -21.03
CA ILE A 246 22.80 -16.99 -22.29
C ILE A 246 21.50 -16.20 -22.09
N PRO A 247 21.28 -15.07 -22.79
CA PRO A 247 20.17 -14.15 -22.55
C PRO A 247 18.77 -14.69 -22.94
N PHE A 248 18.66 -15.95 -23.35
CA PHE A 248 17.43 -16.58 -23.84
C PHE A 248 17.01 -17.85 -23.07
N ARG A 249 17.66 -18.16 -21.93
CA ARG A 249 17.19 -19.24 -21.06
C ARG A 249 15.98 -18.75 -20.26
N LYS A 250 14.94 -19.59 -20.14
CA LYS A 250 13.83 -19.37 -19.19
C LYS A 250 14.45 -18.98 -17.85
N GLN A 251 14.17 -17.77 -17.36
CA GLN A 251 14.69 -17.31 -16.07
C GLN A 251 14.33 -18.38 -15.03
N VAL A 252 15.33 -18.89 -14.33
CA VAL A 252 15.08 -19.72 -13.16
C VAL A 252 14.43 -18.78 -12.16
N GLU A 253 13.16 -19.01 -11.82
CA GLU A 253 12.51 -18.29 -10.73
C GLU A 253 13.34 -18.52 -9.47
N VAL A 254 13.94 -17.43 -8.98
CA VAL A 254 14.68 -17.46 -7.73
C VAL A 254 13.67 -17.15 -6.63
N PRO A 255 13.36 -18.10 -5.74
CA PRO A 255 12.32 -17.91 -4.74
C PRO A 255 12.69 -16.76 -3.80
N ASN A 256 11.70 -15.95 -3.40
CA ASN A 256 11.91 -14.86 -2.45
C ASN A 256 12.36 -15.33 -1.06
N PRO A 257 13.07 -14.49 -0.26
CA PRO A 257 13.44 -14.87 1.08
C PRO A 257 12.15 -15.04 1.88
N THR A 258 12.03 -16.16 2.58
CA THR A 258 10.87 -16.42 3.44
C THR A 258 10.89 -15.55 4.70
N SER A 259 12.03 -14.95 5.04
CA SER A 259 12.11 -14.01 6.15
C SER A 259 11.73 -12.61 5.67
N ILE A 260 10.65 -12.07 6.23
CA ILE A 260 10.24 -10.68 5.99
C ILE A 260 11.33 -9.67 6.40
N TYR A 261 12.11 -9.99 7.43
CA TYR A 261 13.24 -9.16 7.84
C TYR A 261 14.33 -9.11 6.77
N VAL A 262 14.61 -10.25 6.11
CA VAL A 262 15.58 -10.30 5.01
C VAL A 262 15.05 -9.58 3.78
N LEU A 263 13.77 -9.80 3.43
CA LEU A 263 13.09 -9.08 2.36
C LEU A 263 13.23 -7.56 2.53
N GLU A 264 12.86 -7.03 3.69
CA GLU A 264 12.97 -5.59 3.92
C GLU A 264 14.44 -5.14 3.98
N ARG A 265 15.33 -5.85 4.66
CA ARG A 265 16.77 -5.51 4.72
C ARG A 265 17.40 -5.40 3.33
N GLU A 266 17.01 -6.25 2.39
CA GLU A 266 17.59 -6.27 1.05
C GLU A 266 16.95 -5.25 0.11
N ASN A 267 15.68 -4.86 0.35
CA ASN A 267 14.91 -4.05 -0.59
C ASN A 267 14.59 -2.62 -0.07
N PHE A 268 14.71 -2.32 1.23
CA PHE A 268 14.30 -1.02 1.79
C PHE A 268 14.89 0.17 1.02
N ALA A 269 16.18 0.11 0.67
CA ALA A 269 16.86 1.19 -0.03
C ALA A 269 16.38 1.35 -1.47
N TRP A 270 15.98 0.25 -2.12
CA TRP A 270 15.35 0.29 -3.44
C TRP A 270 13.95 0.91 -3.38
N ILE A 271 13.18 0.53 -2.36
CA ILE A 271 11.83 1.04 -2.11
C ILE A 271 11.89 2.55 -1.82
N ASP A 272 12.68 2.99 -0.83
CA ASP A 272 12.81 4.42 -0.49
C ASP A 272 13.46 5.24 -1.62
N PHE A 273 14.42 4.67 -2.36
CA PHE A 273 14.96 5.36 -3.53
C PHE A 273 13.89 5.63 -4.59
N PHE A 274 13.14 4.60 -4.98
CA PHE A 274 12.16 4.71 -6.06
C PHE A 274 10.91 5.48 -5.63
N TRP A 275 10.38 5.17 -4.44
CA TRP A 275 9.13 5.68 -3.91
C TRP A 275 9.28 6.81 -2.89
N SER A 276 10.45 7.44 -2.77
CA SER A 276 10.58 8.63 -1.93
C SER A 276 11.65 9.58 -2.46
N THR A 277 12.84 9.08 -2.75
CA THR A 277 13.94 9.94 -3.22
C THR A 277 13.73 10.42 -4.67
N LEU A 278 13.36 9.51 -5.57
CA LEU A 278 13.29 9.78 -7.00
C LEU A 278 12.16 10.76 -7.33
N GLY A 279 10.95 10.53 -6.82
CA GLY A 279 9.81 11.43 -7.06
C GLY A 279 9.94 12.80 -6.40
N ARG A 280 10.75 12.94 -5.33
CA ARG A 280 11.05 14.22 -4.67
C ARG A 280 12.25 14.98 -5.27
N SER A 281 12.86 14.47 -6.33
CA SER A 281 14.06 15.07 -6.96
C SER A 281 13.74 16.28 -7.88
N GLY A 282 12.90 17.21 -7.42
CA GLY A 282 12.52 18.42 -8.14
C GLY A 282 11.97 18.13 -9.54
N LYS A 283 12.52 18.81 -10.57
CA LYS A 283 12.07 18.62 -11.97
C LYS A 283 12.21 17.18 -12.48
N VAL A 284 13.20 16.44 -11.98
CA VAL A 284 13.38 15.02 -12.33
C VAL A 284 12.23 14.21 -11.77
N GLY A 285 11.86 14.45 -10.52
CA GLY A 285 10.71 13.82 -9.87
C GLY A 285 9.39 14.10 -10.59
N THR A 286 9.15 15.36 -11.00
CA THR A 286 8.00 15.70 -11.85
C THR A 286 7.98 14.89 -13.16
N GLY A 287 9.14 14.74 -13.81
CA GLY A 287 9.28 13.93 -15.02
C GLY A 287 8.99 12.46 -14.78
N ILE A 288 9.42 11.89 -13.65
CA ILE A 288 9.12 10.50 -13.28
C ILE A 288 7.62 10.31 -13.02
N GLY A 289 6.97 11.26 -12.33
CA GLY A 289 5.51 11.26 -12.19
C GLY A 289 4.78 11.25 -13.53
N LEU A 290 5.23 12.07 -14.50
CA LEU A 290 4.65 12.06 -15.85
C LEU A 290 4.87 10.72 -16.58
N ILE A 291 6.09 10.16 -16.50
CA ILE A 291 6.39 8.84 -17.07
C ILE A 291 5.48 7.78 -16.45
N TYR A 292 5.27 7.85 -15.14
CA TYR A 292 4.38 6.96 -14.40
C TYR A 292 2.94 7.03 -14.92
N ASP A 293 2.44 8.22 -15.27
CA ASP A 293 1.09 8.37 -15.84
C ASP A 293 0.99 7.97 -17.30
N MET A 294 2.05 8.18 -18.08
CA MET A 294 2.14 7.67 -19.45
C MET A 294 2.04 6.15 -19.52
N LEU A 295 2.36 5.41 -18.45
CA LEU A 295 2.24 3.94 -18.38
C LEU A 295 0.81 3.43 -18.68
N GLN A 296 -0.20 4.28 -18.60
CA GLN A 296 -1.61 3.96 -18.88
C GLN A 296 -1.94 3.91 -20.37
N ASP A 297 -1.10 4.48 -21.23
CA ASP A 297 -1.36 4.57 -22.67
C ASP A 297 -0.19 3.97 -23.47
N GLU A 298 -0.45 2.87 -24.17
CA GLU A 298 0.58 2.16 -24.95
C GLU A 298 1.27 3.06 -25.99
N LYS A 299 0.56 4.05 -26.55
CA LYS A 299 1.14 4.99 -27.51
C LYS A 299 2.05 5.98 -26.81
N ALA A 300 1.68 6.48 -25.63
CA ALA A 300 2.51 7.33 -24.79
C ALA A 300 3.80 6.60 -24.36
N VAL A 301 3.69 5.36 -23.86
CA VAL A 301 4.85 4.51 -23.53
C VAL A 301 5.77 4.30 -24.74
N SER A 302 5.20 3.98 -25.91
CA SER A 302 5.99 3.77 -27.13
C SER A 302 6.71 5.04 -27.60
N ARG A 303 6.09 6.21 -27.42
CA ARG A 303 6.71 7.52 -27.70
C ARG A 303 7.85 7.83 -26.74
N LEU A 304 7.63 7.65 -25.43
CA LEU A 304 8.65 7.86 -24.41
C LEU A 304 9.86 6.95 -24.65
N ALA A 305 9.64 5.64 -24.80
CA ALA A 305 10.69 4.67 -25.05
C ALA A 305 11.48 4.99 -26.32
N LYS A 306 10.82 5.48 -27.37
CA LYS A 306 11.47 5.96 -28.59
C LYS A 306 12.36 7.17 -28.30
N ASN A 307 11.85 8.20 -27.62
CA ASN A 307 12.59 9.42 -27.32
C ASN A 307 13.85 9.14 -26.47
N VAL A 308 13.71 8.29 -25.44
CA VAL A 308 14.84 7.86 -24.59
C VAL A 308 15.86 7.07 -25.41
N ALA A 309 15.41 6.14 -26.24
CA ALA A 309 16.31 5.34 -27.08
C ALA A 309 17.06 6.21 -28.10
N ASP A 310 16.36 7.11 -28.80
CA ASP A 310 16.93 8.04 -29.77
C ASP A 310 17.96 8.98 -29.11
N TYR A 311 17.69 9.44 -27.89
CA TYR A 311 18.62 10.25 -27.12
C TYR A 311 19.87 9.46 -26.69
N ALA A 312 19.71 8.26 -26.15
CA ALA A 312 20.80 7.42 -25.66
C ALA A 312 21.79 7.05 -26.77
N VAL A 313 21.32 6.84 -28.00
CA VAL A 313 22.20 6.50 -29.14
C VAL A 313 22.80 7.69 -29.87
N ARG A 314 22.30 8.92 -29.61
CA ARG A 314 22.69 10.13 -30.36
C ARG A 314 24.19 10.36 -30.34
N ASN A 315 24.80 10.25 -29.16
CA ASN A 315 26.22 10.52 -28.93
C ASN A 315 27.15 9.31 -29.12
N LEU A 316 26.62 8.13 -29.45
CA LEU A 316 27.46 6.96 -29.72
C LEU A 316 28.28 7.19 -30.98
N LYS A 317 29.58 6.93 -30.93
CA LYS A 317 30.48 6.98 -32.10
C LYS A 317 30.46 5.64 -32.86
N VAL A 318 29.30 5.26 -33.36
CA VAL A 318 29.10 4.03 -34.16
C VAL A 318 28.42 4.34 -35.49
N ALA A 319 28.53 3.41 -36.45
CA ALA A 319 27.93 3.56 -37.78
C ALA A 319 26.41 3.81 -37.68
N LEU A 320 25.86 4.58 -38.63
CA LEU A 320 24.46 5.02 -38.59
C LEU A 320 23.49 3.84 -38.49
N PHE A 321 23.73 2.77 -39.25
CA PHE A 321 22.89 1.56 -39.22
C PHE A 321 22.94 0.85 -37.85
N LEU A 322 24.09 0.85 -37.18
CA LEU A 322 24.22 0.30 -35.83
C LEU A 322 23.46 1.14 -34.80
N LYS A 323 23.44 2.48 -34.95
CA LYS A 323 22.62 3.35 -34.09
C LYS A 323 21.14 3.01 -34.20
N THR A 324 20.65 2.76 -35.42
CA THR A 324 19.24 2.38 -35.65
C THR A 324 18.92 1.04 -34.99
N ILE A 325 19.82 0.05 -35.10
CA ILE A 325 19.66 -1.25 -34.46
C ILE A 325 19.65 -1.09 -32.93
N PHE A 326 20.62 -0.35 -32.35
CA PHE A 326 20.69 -0.12 -30.91
C PHE A 326 19.46 0.62 -30.37
N ALA A 327 18.98 1.65 -31.07
CA ALA A 327 17.78 2.37 -30.67
C ALA A 327 16.55 1.45 -30.69
N TRP A 328 16.43 0.59 -31.71
CA TRP A 328 15.33 -0.37 -31.80
C TRP A 328 15.37 -1.41 -30.67
N VAL A 329 16.55 -1.97 -30.36
CA VAL A 329 16.73 -2.91 -29.26
C VAL A 329 16.43 -2.24 -27.91
N LEU A 330 17.00 -1.07 -27.67
CA LEU A 330 16.81 -0.31 -26.43
C LEU A 330 15.35 0.08 -26.23
N LYS A 331 14.68 0.58 -27.28
CA LYS A 331 13.24 0.84 -27.26
C LYS A 331 12.46 -0.41 -26.87
N SER A 332 12.76 -1.54 -27.51
CA SER A 332 12.05 -2.80 -27.26
C SER A 332 12.21 -3.29 -25.82
N ILE A 333 13.41 -3.14 -25.24
CA ILE A 333 13.69 -3.48 -23.84
C ILE A 333 12.95 -2.52 -22.90
N LEU A 334 13.09 -1.20 -23.12
CA LEU A 334 12.44 -0.17 -22.30
C LEU A 334 10.92 -0.36 -22.30
N THR A 335 10.30 -0.53 -23.47
CA THR A 335 8.85 -0.76 -23.56
C THR A 335 8.42 -2.00 -22.76
N LYS A 336 9.16 -3.11 -22.83
CA LYS A 336 8.81 -4.33 -22.07
C LYS A 336 8.91 -4.16 -20.56
N VAL A 337 9.98 -3.51 -20.07
CA VAL A 337 10.16 -3.26 -18.63
C VAL A 337 9.08 -2.32 -18.11
N VAL A 338 8.85 -1.22 -18.84
CA VAL A 338 7.93 -0.15 -18.48
C VAL A 338 6.47 -0.64 -18.46
N VAL A 339 6.06 -1.46 -19.44
CA VAL A 339 4.72 -2.08 -19.45
C VAL A 339 4.55 -3.05 -18.28
N LYS A 340 5.58 -3.82 -17.93
CA LYS A 340 5.49 -4.78 -16.81
C LYS A 340 5.30 -4.08 -15.46
N VAL A 341 6.01 -2.97 -15.23
CA VAL A 341 5.87 -2.16 -14.01
C VAL A 341 4.47 -1.55 -13.93
N GLY A 342 3.98 -0.93 -15.01
CA GLY A 342 2.63 -0.34 -15.02
C GLY A 342 1.50 -1.37 -14.86
N GLN A 343 1.68 -2.59 -15.36
CA GLN A 343 0.70 -3.67 -15.19
C GLN A 343 0.64 -4.25 -13.78
N ALA A 344 1.78 -4.29 -13.08
CA ALA A 344 1.87 -4.78 -11.71
C ALA A 344 1.12 -3.82 -10.76
N GLU A 345 1.61 -2.60 -10.61
CA GLU A 345 1.10 -1.67 -9.58
C GLU A 345 -0.32 -1.17 -9.82
N ARG A 346 -0.77 -1.08 -11.07
CA ARG A 346 -2.12 -0.54 -11.39
C ARG A 346 -3.13 -1.62 -11.75
N GLY A 347 -2.70 -2.88 -11.78
CA GLY A 347 -3.56 -4.04 -11.99
C GLY A 347 -4.52 -3.88 -13.17
N MET A 348 -4.02 -3.59 -14.38
CA MET A 348 -4.81 -3.32 -15.60
C MET A 348 -5.67 -4.50 -16.13
N SER A 349 -6.01 -5.46 -15.27
CA SER A 349 -6.94 -6.55 -15.52
C SER A 349 -8.22 -6.39 -14.68
N ASN A 350 -9.34 -6.90 -15.20
CA ASN A 350 -10.58 -7.05 -14.44
C ASN A 350 -10.51 -8.18 -13.39
N SER A 351 -9.43 -8.97 -13.37
CA SER A 351 -9.20 -9.96 -12.32
C SER A 351 -8.89 -9.24 -11.01
N VAL A 352 -9.37 -9.82 -9.90
CA VAL A 352 -9.20 -9.25 -8.56
C VAL A 352 -7.71 -9.23 -8.17
N LEU A 353 -6.95 -10.26 -8.52
CA LEU A 353 -5.49 -10.34 -8.36
C LEU A 353 -4.83 -10.83 -9.65
N SER A 354 -3.53 -10.58 -9.79
CA SER A 354 -2.70 -11.17 -10.84
C SER A 354 -2.15 -12.53 -10.39
N ASP A 355 -1.80 -13.41 -11.34
CA ASP A 355 -1.19 -14.72 -11.03
C ASP A 355 0.10 -14.57 -10.20
N GLU A 356 0.85 -13.49 -10.43
CA GLU A 356 2.04 -13.13 -9.66
C GLU A 356 1.71 -12.88 -8.19
N VAL A 357 0.70 -12.04 -7.92
CA VAL A 357 0.27 -11.71 -6.56
C VAL A 357 -0.29 -12.93 -5.85
N VAL A 358 -1.08 -13.78 -6.55
CA VAL A 358 -1.58 -15.05 -5.99
C VAL A 358 -0.43 -15.97 -5.60
N HIS A 359 0.56 -16.14 -6.48
CA HIS A 359 1.74 -16.97 -6.20
C HIS A 359 2.55 -16.46 -4.99
N ASN A 360 2.80 -15.15 -4.93
CA ASN A 360 3.54 -14.55 -3.83
C ASN A 360 2.75 -14.60 -2.52
N MET A 361 1.43 -14.41 -2.56
CA MET A 361 0.55 -14.55 -1.39
C MET A 361 0.56 -15.98 -0.84
N ASP A 362 0.60 -17.00 -1.70
CA ASP A 362 0.75 -18.40 -1.29
C ASP A 362 2.01 -18.61 -0.43
N SER A 363 3.15 -18.10 -0.89
CA SER A 363 4.41 -18.15 -0.13
C SER A 363 4.32 -17.28 1.14
N TYR A 364 3.71 -16.10 1.04
CA TYR A 364 3.62 -15.16 2.15
C TYR A 364 2.82 -15.74 3.33
N LEU A 365 1.65 -16.32 3.05
CA LEU A 365 0.77 -16.92 4.03
C LEU A 365 1.29 -18.28 4.54
N GLY A 366 1.94 -19.05 3.66
CA GLY A 366 2.43 -20.40 3.99
C GLY A 366 3.78 -20.42 4.71
N GLU A 367 4.63 -19.43 4.45
CA GLU A 367 6.02 -19.44 4.90
C GLU A 367 6.39 -18.17 5.64
N THR A 368 6.17 -16.99 5.04
CA THR A 368 6.67 -15.71 5.58
C THR A 368 6.01 -15.31 6.89
N LEU A 369 4.68 -15.27 6.95
CA LEU A 369 3.94 -14.95 8.18
C LEU A 369 4.19 -15.98 9.29
N PRO A 370 4.09 -17.31 9.05
CA PRO A 370 4.40 -18.30 10.07
C PRO A 370 5.85 -18.22 10.57
N ALA A 371 6.82 -17.95 9.69
CA ALA A 371 8.23 -17.84 10.07
C ALA A 371 8.46 -16.63 11.00
N GLN A 372 7.93 -15.45 10.65
CA GLN A 372 8.00 -14.28 11.51
C GLN A 372 7.33 -14.55 12.86
N TRP A 373 6.07 -15.03 12.84
CA TRP A 373 5.30 -15.30 14.04
C TRP A 373 6.04 -16.27 14.96
N LYS A 374 6.54 -17.38 14.43
CA LYS A 374 7.29 -18.38 15.18
C LYS A 374 8.53 -17.75 15.82
N SER A 375 9.31 -16.96 15.06
CA SER A 375 10.52 -16.32 15.56
C SER A 375 10.27 -15.39 16.76
N GLU A 376 9.14 -14.69 16.77
CA GLU A 376 8.78 -13.73 17.82
C GLU A 376 8.12 -14.37 19.05
N THR A 377 7.53 -15.56 18.86
CA THR A 377 6.75 -16.27 19.88
C THR A 377 7.45 -17.51 20.43
N GLN A 378 8.70 -17.80 20.03
CA GLN A 378 9.50 -18.94 20.51
C GLN A 378 9.52 -19.12 22.04
N LYS A 379 9.48 -18.00 22.79
CA LYS A 379 9.50 -18.01 24.26
C LYS A 379 8.10 -18.11 24.88
N SER A 380 7.06 -18.07 24.06
CA SER A 380 5.66 -18.18 24.46
C SER A 380 5.15 -19.61 24.27
N LYS A 381 4.10 -19.99 25.01
CA LYS A 381 3.37 -21.25 24.78
C LYS A 381 2.29 -21.13 23.70
N ARG A 382 2.27 -20.04 22.93
CA ARG A 382 1.27 -19.86 21.86
C ARG A 382 1.65 -20.77 20.69
N GLU A 383 0.65 -21.23 19.96
CA GLU A 383 0.81 -21.83 18.64
C GLU A 383 0.32 -20.84 17.56
N PHE A 384 0.82 -20.99 16.34
CA PHE A 384 0.36 -20.17 15.22
C PHE A 384 -1.15 -20.35 15.05
N PRO A 385 -1.94 -19.27 14.95
CA PRO A 385 -3.39 -19.38 14.99
C PRO A 385 -3.91 -20.16 13.78
N ASN A 386 -4.73 -21.19 14.05
CA ASN A 386 -5.38 -21.97 12.99
C ASN A 386 -6.54 -21.19 12.36
N ASP A 387 -7.23 -20.33 13.10
CA ASP A 387 -8.29 -19.45 12.58
C ASP A 387 -7.74 -18.03 12.47
N TYR A 388 -7.65 -17.51 11.25
CA TYR A 388 -7.19 -16.15 11.02
C TYR A 388 -7.80 -15.53 9.76
N THR A 389 -7.87 -14.21 9.79
CA THR A 389 -8.22 -13.35 8.65
C THR A 389 -6.96 -12.62 8.19
N PHE A 390 -6.72 -12.55 6.89
CA PHE A 390 -5.64 -11.76 6.29
C PHE A 390 -6.20 -10.49 5.63
N ILE A 391 -5.61 -9.35 5.97
CA ILE A 391 -6.00 -8.03 5.44
C ILE A 391 -4.79 -7.38 4.76
N PHE A 392 -5.00 -6.89 3.54
CA PHE A 392 -4.01 -6.08 2.84
C PHE A 392 -4.62 -4.97 1.97
N GLY A 393 -3.80 -4.02 1.50
CA GLY A 393 -4.18 -2.94 0.58
C GLY A 393 -3.48 -3.08 -0.76
N HIS A 394 -2.89 -1.98 -1.26
CA HIS A 394 -1.94 -1.91 -2.38
C HIS A 394 -2.51 -2.12 -3.79
N THR A 395 -3.44 -3.07 -3.97
CA THR A 395 -3.92 -3.45 -5.32
C THR A 395 -5.04 -2.55 -5.86
N HIS A 396 -5.54 -1.63 -5.04
CA HIS A 396 -6.68 -0.74 -5.32
C HIS A 396 -8.02 -1.44 -5.60
N LYS A 397 -8.12 -2.76 -5.35
CA LYS A 397 -9.30 -3.59 -5.66
C LYS A 397 -9.96 -4.12 -4.38
N PRO A 398 -11.10 -3.57 -3.93
CA PRO A 398 -11.71 -3.96 -2.67
C PRO A 398 -12.47 -5.29 -2.82
N PHE A 399 -12.19 -6.25 -1.96
CA PHE A 399 -12.91 -7.53 -1.94
C PHE A 399 -12.89 -8.20 -0.56
N ALA A 400 -13.77 -9.18 -0.37
CA ALA A 400 -13.85 -10.04 0.80
C ALA A 400 -14.18 -11.46 0.31
N VAL A 401 -13.23 -12.38 0.39
CA VAL A 401 -13.35 -13.75 -0.17
C VAL A 401 -12.66 -14.77 0.72
N GLU A 402 -12.81 -16.05 0.43
CA GLU A 402 -11.95 -17.08 1.01
C GLU A 402 -10.75 -17.37 0.11
N THR A 403 -9.69 -17.92 0.71
CA THR A 403 -8.46 -18.24 0.01
C THR A 403 -8.65 -19.17 -1.21
N GLN A 404 -9.60 -20.10 -1.15
CA GLN A 404 -9.92 -20.97 -2.27
C GLN A 404 -10.48 -20.23 -3.49
N ASP A 405 -11.19 -19.11 -3.29
CA ASP A 405 -11.76 -18.31 -4.38
C ASP A 405 -10.68 -17.52 -5.12
N LEU A 406 -9.53 -17.32 -4.47
CA LEU A 406 -8.33 -16.72 -5.05
C LEU A 406 -7.38 -17.76 -5.68
N GLY A 407 -7.70 -19.06 -5.58
CA GLY A 407 -6.83 -20.13 -6.07
C GLY A 407 -5.59 -20.39 -5.20
N LEU A 408 -5.59 -19.95 -3.94
CA LEU A 408 -4.50 -20.23 -3.01
C LEU A 408 -4.51 -21.69 -2.53
N LYS A 409 -3.32 -22.22 -2.21
CA LYS A 409 -3.14 -23.58 -1.68
C LYS A 409 -3.66 -23.72 -0.25
N ILE A 410 -3.56 -22.65 0.55
CA ILE A 410 -4.12 -22.62 1.89
C ILE A 410 -5.64 -22.45 1.75
N SER A 411 -6.42 -23.30 2.41
CA SER A 411 -7.89 -23.27 2.33
C SER A 411 -8.53 -22.73 3.60
N GLY A 412 -9.71 -22.14 3.46
CA GLY A 412 -10.57 -21.77 4.59
C GLY A 412 -10.04 -20.62 5.44
N LYS A 413 -9.25 -19.70 4.86
CA LYS A 413 -8.94 -18.41 5.49
C LYS A 413 -9.72 -17.31 4.79
N GLU A 414 -10.09 -16.29 5.54
CA GLU A 414 -10.74 -15.10 5.01
C GLU A 414 -9.67 -14.11 4.56
N VAL A 415 -9.85 -13.54 3.37
CA VAL A 415 -8.95 -12.53 2.80
C VAL A 415 -9.76 -11.29 2.44
N PHE A 416 -9.30 -10.15 2.94
CA PHE A 416 -9.87 -8.85 2.63
C PHE A 416 -8.81 -7.96 1.98
N ASN A 417 -9.22 -7.27 0.92
CA ASN A 417 -8.48 -6.14 0.39
C ASN A 417 -9.27 -4.84 0.62
N THR A 418 -8.62 -3.81 1.15
CA THR A 418 -9.20 -2.48 1.42
C THR A 418 -9.46 -1.67 0.15
N GLY A 419 -8.89 -2.05 -0.98
CA GLY A 419 -8.98 -1.30 -2.23
C GLY A 419 -8.13 -0.03 -2.21
N GLY A 420 -8.51 0.96 -3.03
CA GLY A 420 -7.82 2.23 -3.18
C GLY A 420 -8.77 3.35 -3.55
N TRP A 421 -8.41 4.57 -3.14
CA TRP A 421 -9.24 5.77 -3.27
C TRP A 421 -8.69 6.71 -4.34
N VAL A 422 -8.11 6.12 -5.38
CA VAL A 422 -7.46 6.82 -6.48
C VAL A 422 -8.16 6.49 -7.80
N VAL A 423 -8.05 7.40 -8.76
CA VAL A 423 -8.39 7.15 -10.16
C VAL A 423 -7.10 7.31 -10.95
N ASP A 424 -6.51 6.17 -11.30
CA ASP A 424 -5.18 6.03 -11.91
C ASP A 424 -5.23 5.34 -13.28
N THR A 425 -6.42 5.20 -13.86
CA THR A 425 -6.67 4.64 -15.19
C THR A 425 -7.62 5.52 -16.00
N ILE A 426 -7.39 5.64 -17.31
CA ILE A 426 -8.28 6.39 -18.22
C ILE A 426 -9.63 5.69 -18.36
N GLN A 427 -9.59 4.37 -18.53
CA GLN A 427 -10.79 3.55 -18.69
C GLN A 427 -11.28 3.07 -17.34
N PRO A 428 -12.59 3.14 -17.07
CA PRO A 428 -13.10 2.66 -15.80
C PRO A 428 -12.81 1.18 -15.58
N MET A 429 -12.32 0.83 -14.40
CA MET A 429 -12.02 -0.54 -14.01
C MET A 429 -12.98 -1.00 -12.93
N SER A 430 -13.90 -1.92 -13.24
CA SER A 430 -14.96 -2.33 -12.30
C SER A 430 -14.46 -3.02 -11.04
N SER A 431 -13.21 -3.51 -11.06
CA SER A 431 -12.53 -4.07 -9.90
C SER A 431 -11.97 -3.02 -8.95
N HIS A 432 -11.71 -1.79 -9.42
CA HIS A 432 -11.06 -0.75 -8.63
C HIS A 432 -12.06 0.00 -7.77
N GLY A 433 -11.67 0.37 -6.55
CA GLY A 433 -12.53 1.13 -5.65
C GLY A 433 -12.06 1.10 -4.20
N GLY A 434 -12.80 1.73 -3.30
CA GLY A 434 -12.41 1.87 -1.90
C GLY A 434 -13.33 1.12 -0.94
N ALA A 435 -12.74 0.48 0.06
CA ALA A 435 -13.41 -0.09 1.21
C ALA A 435 -12.77 0.36 2.53
N VAL A 436 -13.58 0.30 3.59
CA VAL A 436 -13.12 0.48 4.97
C VAL A 436 -13.47 -0.78 5.74
N LEU A 437 -12.53 -1.36 6.48
CA LEU A 437 -12.79 -2.57 7.26
C LEU A 437 -13.02 -2.23 8.73
N PHE A 438 -13.91 -2.97 9.38
CA PHE A 438 -14.18 -2.88 10.80
C PHE A 438 -13.79 -4.17 11.49
N ILE A 439 -13.05 -4.06 12.60
CA ILE A 439 -12.62 -5.19 13.43
C ILE A 439 -13.17 -5.02 14.84
N ASP A 440 -13.80 -6.04 15.41
CA ASP A 440 -14.29 -6.04 16.79
C ASP A 440 -13.27 -6.57 17.82
N GLU A 441 -13.68 -6.74 19.08
CA GLU A 441 -12.80 -7.24 20.15
C GLU A 441 -12.43 -8.73 20.03
N ASP A 442 -13.22 -9.49 19.27
CA ASP A 442 -13.05 -10.93 19.06
C ASP A 442 -12.41 -11.24 17.70
N ALA A 443 -11.82 -10.22 17.05
CA ALA A 443 -11.15 -10.32 15.76
C ALA A 443 -12.09 -10.72 14.60
N ASN A 444 -13.39 -10.43 14.69
CA ASN A 444 -14.30 -10.55 13.55
C ASN A 444 -14.14 -9.33 12.64
N VAL A 445 -14.07 -9.57 11.33
CA VAL A 445 -13.85 -8.55 10.31
C VAL A 445 -15.08 -8.42 9.42
N ALA A 446 -15.51 -7.19 9.15
CA ALA A 446 -16.51 -6.90 8.14
C ALA A 446 -16.06 -5.73 7.27
N SER A 447 -16.32 -5.82 5.96
CA SER A 447 -15.98 -4.77 5.00
C SER A 447 -17.15 -3.84 4.77
N PHE A 448 -16.89 -2.54 4.75
CA PHE A 448 -17.76 -1.52 4.18
C PHE A 448 -17.20 -1.14 2.81
N LYS A 449 -17.67 -1.83 1.77
CA LYS A 449 -17.35 -1.50 0.38
C LYS A 449 -18.08 -0.22 0.03
N VAL A 450 -17.35 0.86 -0.17
CA VAL A 450 -17.93 2.18 -0.40
C VAL A 450 -18.29 2.37 -1.86
N TYR A 451 -17.37 1.99 -2.75
CA TYR A 451 -17.59 2.04 -4.19
C TYR A 451 -16.67 1.06 -4.92
N THR A 452 -17.08 0.68 -6.11
CA THR A 452 -16.20 0.22 -7.19
C THR A 452 -16.48 1.09 -8.42
N GLU A 453 -15.53 1.25 -9.34
CA GLU A 453 -15.80 2.07 -10.52
C GLU A 453 -16.95 1.47 -11.33
N GLY A 454 -17.92 2.31 -11.71
CA GLY A 454 -19.15 1.86 -12.36
C GLY A 454 -20.27 1.46 -11.39
N GLU A 455 -19.97 1.13 -10.13
CA GLU A 455 -20.98 0.88 -9.09
C GLU A 455 -20.64 1.64 -7.79
N ILE A 456 -21.15 2.86 -7.66
CA ILE A 456 -20.97 3.71 -6.48
C ILE A 456 -22.13 3.47 -5.53
N LYS A 457 -22.16 2.26 -4.95
CA LYS A 457 -23.20 1.83 -4.01
C LYS A 457 -22.57 1.24 -2.74
N PRO A 458 -22.63 1.98 -1.62
CA PRO A 458 -22.12 1.48 -0.35
C PRO A 458 -22.84 0.21 0.09
N SER A 459 -22.06 -0.78 0.57
CA SER A 459 -22.58 -2.06 1.06
C SER A 459 -21.65 -2.65 2.12
N PHE A 460 -22.21 -3.50 2.99
CA PHE A 460 -21.41 -4.33 3.89
C PHE A 460 -21.15 -5.69 3.25
N LEU A 461 -19.94 -6.23 3.41
CA LEU A 461 -19.51 -7.50 2.84
C LEU A 461 -18.72 -8.33 3.85
N VAL A 462 -18.88 -9.64 3.72
CA VAL A 462 -18.03 -10.71 4.27
C VAL A 462 -17.91 -11.80 3.20
N PRO A 463 -16.94 -12.73 3.30
CA PRO A 463 -16.86 -13.84 2.36
C PRO A 463 -18.18 -14.62 2.27
N ASP A 464 -18.53 -15.04 1.06
CA ASP A 464 -19.82 -15.66 0.77
C ASP A 464 -20.09 -16.90 1.64
N GLY A 465 -21.32 -17.03 2.12
CA GLY A 465 -21.74 -18.16 2.95
C GLY A 465 -21.22 -18.14 4.39
N LYS A 466 -20.54 -17.08 4.84
CA LYS A 466 -20.10 -16.93 6.24
C LYS A 466 -21.08 -16.11 7.07
N THR A 467 -21.31 -16.56 8.30
CA THR A 467 -21.91 -15.75 9.37
C THR A 467 -20.81 -14.99 10.11
N ASN A 468 -21.03 -13.72 10.40
CA ASN A 468 -20.03 -12.88 11.06
C ASN A 468 -20.73 -11.87 12.00
N PRO A 469 -20.45 -11.90 13.32
CA PRO A 469 -21.13 -11.04 14.29
C PRO A 469 -20.97 -9.53 14.03
N MET A 470 -19.82 -9.11 13.51
CA MET A 470 -19.56 -7.71 13.15
C MET A 470 -20.42 -7.28 11.96
N TYR A 471 -20.52 -8.13 10.93
CA TYR A 471 -21.40 -7.91 9.77
C TYR A 471 -22.88 -7.85 10.17
N GLU A 472 -23.35 -8.82 10.94
CA GLU A 472 -24.73 -8.86 11.42
C GLU A 472 -25.09 -7.60 12.20
N THR A 473 -24.18 -7.15 13.08
CA THR A 473 -24.36 -5.91 13.84
C THR A 473 -24.42 -4.69 12.91
N LEU A 474 -23.56 -4.60 11.90
CA LEU A 474 -23.56 -3.48 10.95
C LEU A 474 -24.88 -3.40 10.18
N VAL A 475 -25.34 -4.53 9.62
CA VAL A 475 -26.58 -4.59 8.85
C VAL A 475 -27.80 -4.28 9.71
N GLU A 476 -27.83 -4.72 10.97
CA GLU A 476 -28.94 -4.45 11.89
C GLU A 476 -28.99 -2.99 12.36
N THR A 477 -27.84 -2.33 12.49
CA THR A 477 -27.75 -1.01 13.17
C THR A 477 -27.53 0.18 12.25
N VAL A 478 -27.04 -0.05 11.03
CA VAL A 478 -26.72 1.03 10.08
C VAL A 478 -27.70 1.02 8.91
N ASP A 479 -28.48 2.10 8.81
CA ASP A 479 -29.35 2.34 7.67
C ASP A 479 -28.57 2.95 6.50
N LEU A 480 -28.20 2.12 5.52
CA LEU A 480 -27.52 2.56 4.30
C LEU A 480 -28.41 3.44 3.39
N GLN A 481 -29.72 3.54 3.64
CA GLN A 481 -30.61 4.50 2.94
C GLN A 481 -30.53 5.91 3.54
N ASN A 482 -29.80 6.10 4.64
CA ASN A 482 -29.57 7.42 5.20
C ASN A 482 -28.93 8.36 4.16
N ARG A 483 -29.43 9.60 4.08
CA ARG A 483 -28.96 10.64 3.12
C ARG A 483 -27.44 10.84 3.10
N LYS A 484 -26.73 10.52 4.18
CA LYS A 484 -25.26 10.60 4.27
C LYS A 484 -24.57 9.68 3.25
N PHE A 485 -25.05 8.45 3.10
CA PHE A 485 -24.48 7.49 2.15
C PHE A 485 -24.78 7.89 0.70
N GLY A 486 -25.95 8.49 0.46
CA GLY A 486 -26.27 9.11 -0.83
C GLY A 486 -25.37 10.30 -1.16
N ALA A 487 -25.07 11.16 -0.18
CA ALA A 487 -24.15 12.28 -0.34
C ALA A 487 -22.72 11.82 -0.63
N LEU A 488 -22.25 10.79 0.06
CA LEU A 488 -20.95 10.15 -0.22
C LEU A 488 -20.88 9.57 -1.64
N SER A 489 -21.93 8.87 -2.06
CA SER A 489 -21.97 8.29 -3.41
C SER A 489 -21.93 9.38 -4.49
N LYS A 490 -22.68 10.47 -4.28
CA LYS A 490 -22.68 11.62 -5.17
C LYS A 490 -21.31 12.30 -5.25
N SER A 491 -20.68 12.56 -4.10
CA SER A 491 -19.37 13.23 -4.08
C SER A 491 -18.29 12.36 -4.73
N LEU A 492 -18.27 11.05 -4.49
CA LEU A 492 -17.34 10.13 -5.16
C LEU A 492 -17.53 10.13 -6.69
N ASP A 493 -18.77 10.11 -7.18
CA ASP A 493 -19.06 10.16 -8.62
C ASP A 493 -18.52 11.45 -9.27
N GLU A 494 -18.72 12.60 -8.61
CA GLU A 494 -18.19 13.90 -9.04
C GLU A 494 -16.66 13.93 -9.04
N GLU A 495 -16.02 13.47 -7.96
CA GLU A 495 -14.56 13.42 -7.85
C GLU A 495 -13.95 12.46 -8.89
N ILE A 496 -14.55 11.28 -9.13
CA ILE A 496 -14.10 10.32 -10.15
C ILE A 496 -14.13 10.94 -11.54
N ARG A 497 -15.24 11.62 -11.90
CA ARG A 497 -15.34 12.33 -13.20
C ARG A 497 -14.27 13.39 -13.32
N LEU A 498 -14.02 14.15 -12.25
CA LEU A 498 -13.00 15.19 -12.24
C LEU A 498 -11.59 14.59 -12.46
N ARG A 499 -11.21 13.52 -11.77
CA ARG A 499 -9.88 12.87 -11.93
C ARG A 499 -9.71 12.27 -13.30
N ARG A 500 -10.76 11.68 -13.87
CA ARG A 500 -10.67 11.10 -15.20
C ARG A 500 -10.52 12.16 -16.30
N ARG A 501 -11.15 13.33 -16.15
CA ARG A 501 -10.88 14.49 -17.05
C ARG A 501 -9.42 14.93 -16.93
N LEU A 502 -8.94 15.01 -15.70
CA LEU A 502 -7.56 15.37 -15.37
C LEU A 502 -6.54 14.41 -16.00
N LEU A 503 -6.71 13.10 -15.85
CA LEU A 503 -5.78 12.09 -16.38
C LEU A 503 -5.66 12.19 -17.91
N LYS A 504 -6.77 12.45 -18.60
CA LYS A 504 -6.79 12.61 -20.06
C LYS A 504 -5.99 13.81 -20.57
N VAL A 505 -5.83 14.84 -19.74
CA VAL A 505 -4.97 16.00 -20.06
C VAL A 505 -3.52 15.62 -19.80
N ARG A 506 -3.24 15.02 -18.64
CA ARG A 506 -1.89 14.67 -18.21
C ARG A 506 -1.16 13.70 -19.14
N ILE A 507 -1.87 12.74 -19.73
CA ILE A 507 -1.29 11.76 -20.66
C ILE A 507 -0.88 12.39 -22.01
N LYS A 508 -1.32 13.63 -22.29
CA LYS A 508 -0.96 14.37 -23.51
C LYS A 508 0.25 15.29 -23.33
N GLU A 509 0.61 15.63 -22.09
CA GLU A 509 1.85 16.38 -21.76
C GLU A 509 3.10 15.58 -22.14
#